data_AF-A0A660QIN6-F1
#
_entry.id   AF-A0A660QIN6-F1
#
_cell.length_a   1.000
_cell.length_b   1.000
_cell.length_c   1.000
_cell.angle_alpha   90.00
_cell.angle_beta   90.00
_cell.angle_gamma   90.00
#
_symmetry.space_group_name_H-M   'P 1'
#
loop_
_entity.id
_entity.type
_entity.pdbx_description
1 polymer ?
#
loop_
_entity_poly.entity_id
_entity_poly.type
_entity_poly.pdbx_seq_one_letter_code
_entity_poly.pdbx_strand_id
1 'polypeptide(L)'
;MKPRVEKLAYVPLRRRIAVPILAVVIALLIMGMFLWINLKSFSDVLTAYKEMFTWPFSPQMGFFDTLAKMVPLLLIALGLSVVFRMRVWNIGAEGQLYLGAMLTTWGALYWLNDSVNPWLAVPLLLIIGSAG
;
A
#
# COMPACT_ATOMS: atom_id res chain seq x y z
N MET A 1 -31.40 -20.11 15.96
CA MET A 1 -30.35 -20.93 15.30
C MET A 1 -28.99 -20.34 15.65
N LYS A 2 -28.11 -21.08 16.32
CA LYS A 2 -26.72 -20.63 16.55
C LYS A 2 -25.89 -21.04 15.33
N PRO A 3 -25.19 -20.12 14.64
CA PRO A 3 -24.33 -20.49 13.53
C PRO A 3 -23.22 -21.42 14.03
N ARG A 4 -23.09 -22.59 13.40
CA ARG A 4 -22.05 -23.58 13.72
C ARG A 4 -20.87 -23.34 12.80
N VAL A 5 -19.77 -22.84 13.35
CA VAL A 5 -18.54 -22.57 12.59
C VAL A 5 -17.75 -23.88 12.50
N GLU A 6 -17.96 -24.63 11.43
CA GLU A 6 -17.20 -25.85 11.15
C GLU A 6 -16.06 -25.54 10.16
N LYS A 7 -14.83 -25.95 10.50
CA LYS A 7 -13.72 -25.89 9.56
C LYS A 7 -13.98 -26.92 8.46
N LEU A 8 -14.25 -26.45 7.24
CA LEU A 8 -14.38 -27.33 6.09
C LEU A 8 -13.02 -27.95 5.78
N ALA A 9 -12.94 -29.28 5.83
CA ALA A 9 -11.74 -30.04 5.46
C ALA A 9 -11.33 -29.79 3.99
N TYR A 10 -12.30 -29.43 3.13
CA TYR A 10 -12.08 -29.07 1.74
C TYR A 10 -12.92 -27.87 1.36
N VAL A 11 -12.28 -26.81 0.87
CA VAL A 11 -12.98 -25.66 0.29
C VAL A 11 -13.22 -25.94 -1.20
N PRO A 12 -14.48 -26.02 -1.67
CA PRO A 12 -14.77 -26.28 -3.08
C PRO A 12 -14.26 -25.14 -3.97
N LEU A 13 -13.84 -25.46 -5.20
CA LEU A 13 -13.26 -24.52 -6.17
C LEU A 13 -14.14 -23.26 -6.36
N ARG A 14 -15.46 -23.44 -6.41
CA ARG A 14 -16.43 -22.33 -6.48
C ARG A 14 -16.22 -21.29 -5.38
N ARG A 15 -16.03 -21.73 -4.12
CA ARG A 15 -15.79 -20.80 -2.99
C ARG A 15 -14.41 -20.17 -3.05
N ARG A 16 -13.39 -20.92 -3.50
CA ARG A 16 -12.01 -20.38 -3.64
C ARG A 16 -11.92 -19.24 -4.65
N ILE A 17 -12.78 -19.24 -5.67
CA ILE A 17 -12.81 -18.19 -6.71
C ILE A 17 -13.85 -17.12 -6.38
N ALA A 18 -15.06 -17.51 -5.97
CA ALA A 18 -16.15 -16.57 -5.71
C ALA A 18 -15.83 -15.62 -4.54
N VAL A 19 -15.17 -16.11 -3.48
CA VAL A 19 -14.88 -15.28 -2.31
C VAL A 19 -13.91 -14.13 -2.63
N PRO A 20 -12.73 -14.35 -3.25
CA PRO A 20 -11.85 -13.25 -3.65
C PRO A 20 -12.49 -12.28 -4.65
N ILE A 21 -13.21 -12.79 -5.65
CA ILE A 21 -13.88 -11.93 -6.64
C ILE A 21 -14.92 -11.05 -5.95
N LEU A 22 -15.76 -11.63 -5.10
CA LEU A 22 -16.78 -10.88 -4.38
C LEU A 22 -16.14 -9.85 -3.43
N ALA A 23 -15.03 -10.19 -2.77
CA ALA A 23 -14.28 -9.27 -1.94
C ALA A 23 -13.76 -8.07 -2.74
N VAL A 24 -13.18 -8.30 -3.92
CA VAL A 24 -12.72 -7.23 -4.82
C VAL A 24 -13.89 -6.36 -5.29
N VAL A 25 -15.00 -6.96 -5.70
CA VAL A 25 -16.19 -6.22 -6.14
C VAL A 25 -16.74 -5.35 -4.99
N ILE A 26 -16.87 -5.91 -3.79
CA ILE A 26 -17.32 -5.16 -2.62
C ILE A 26 -16.36 -4.01 -2.29
N ALA A 27 -15.04 -4.26 -2.34
CA ALA A 27 -14.04 -3.22 -2.10
C ALA A 27 -14.15 -2.06 -3.11
N LEU A 28 -14.32 -2.38 -4.40
CA LEU A 28 -14.54 -1.37 -5.46
C LEU A 28 -15.89 -0.65 -5.29
N LEU A 29 -16.94 -1.32 -4.81
CA LEU A 29 -18.20 -0.63 -4.54
C LEU A 29 -18.08 0.34 -3.36
N ILE A 30 -17.42 -0.08 -2.27
CA ILE A 30 -17.19 0.76 -1.09
C ILE A 30 -16.33 1.96 -1.45
N MET A 31 -15.21 1.76 -2.15
CA MET A 31 -14.35 2.84 -2.60
C MET A 31 -15.09 3.80 -3.56
N GLY A 32 -15.94 3.25 -4.42
CA GLY A 32 -16.72 4.01 -5.40
C GLY A 32 -17.74 4.89 -4.69
N MET A 33 -18.34 4.38 -3.61
CA MET A 33 -19.22 5.15 -2.74
C MET A 33 -18.48 6.32 -2.09
N PHE A 34 -17.27 6.10 -1.55
CA PHE A 34 -16.46 7.20 -1.00
C PHE A 34 -16.11 8.26 -2.04
N LEU A 35 -15.68 7.84 -3.23
CA LEU A 35 -15.38 8.76 -4.33
C LEU A 35 -16.63 9.53 -4.75
N TRP A 36 -17.78 8.87 -4.85
CA TRP A 36 -19.04 9.51 -5.23
C TRP A 36 -19.49 10.57 -4.20
N ILE A 37 -19.34 10.28 -2.90
CA ILE A 37 -19.65 11.24 -1.83
C ILE A 37 -18.79 12.50 -1.94
N ASN A 38 -17.51 12.36 -2.30
CA ASN A 38 -16.58 13.49 -2.39
C ASN A 38 -16.70 14.28 -3.70
N LEU A 39 -16.80 13.57 -4.83
CA LEU A 39 -16.80 14.16 -6.18
C LEU A 39 -18.20 14.62 -6.62
N LYS A 40 -19.28 14.06 -6.03
CA LYS A 40 -20.68 14.33 -6.36
C LYS A 40 -21.08 14.08 -7.82
N SER A 41 -20.21 13.43 -8.59
CA SER A 41 -20.43 13.10 -10.00
C SER A 41 -20.04 11.65 -10.27
N PHE A 42 -20.94 10.88 -10.89
CA PHE A 42 -20.69 9.48 -11.23
C PHE A 42 -19.67 9.33 -12.37
N SER A 43 -19.63 10.28 -13.31
CA SER A 43 -18.62 10.28 -14.39
C SER A 43 -17.20 10.34 -13.83
N ASP A 44 -17.01 11.08 -12.75
CA ASP A 44 -15.70 11.35 -12.18
C ASP A 44 -15.21 10.14 -11.39
N VAL A 45 -16.11 9.40 -10.74
CA VAL A 45 -15.80 8.10 -10.14
C VAL A 45 -15.36 7.09 -11.20
N LEU A 46 -16.09 7.01 -12.32
CA LEU A 46 -15.74 6.09 -13.40
C LEU A 46 -14.40 6.47 -14.04
N THR A 47 -14.13 7.78 -14.15
CA THR A 47 -12.85 8.31 -14.63
C THR A 47 -11.73 7.96 -13.66
N ALA A 48 -11.93 8.10 -12.34
CA ALA A 48 -10.96 7.70 -11.33
C ALA A 48 -10.60 6.20 -11.42
N TYR A 49 -11.57 5.33 -11.68
CA TYR A 49 -11.29 3.90 -11.91
C TYR A 49 -10.57 3.62 -13.21
N LYS A 50 -10.89 4.35 -14.27
CA LYS A 50 -10.15 4.27 -15.53
C LYS A 50 -8.70 4.67 -15.30
N GLU A 51 -8.47 5.83 -14.67
CA GLU A 51 -7.14 6.35 -14.35
C GLU A 51 -6.38 5.40 -13.41
N MET A 52 -7.01 4.82 -12.39
CA MET A 52 -6.39 3.84 -11.50
C MET A 52 -5.79 2.66 -12.27
N PHE A 53 -6.42 2.25 -13.37
CA PHE A 53 -5.93 1.16 -14.20
C PHE A 53 -4.96 1.62 -15.29
N THR A 54 -5.16 2.80 -15.89
CA THR A 54 -4.35 3.26 -17.04
C THR A 54 -3.12 4.06 -16.65
N TRP A 55 -3.16 4.80 -15.54
CA TRP A 55 -2.06 5.68 -15.09
C TRP A 55 -0.72 4.97 -14.94
N PRO A 56 -0.62 3.75 -14.38
CA PRO A 56 0.69 3.08 -14.22
C PRO A 56 1.38 2.75 -15.56
N PHE A 57 0.61 2.63 -16.63
CA PHE A 57 1.10 2.29 -17.98
C PHE A 57 1.26 3.53 -18.88
N SER A 58 0.92 4.71 -18.36
CA SER A 58 1.09 5.97 -19.06
C SER A 58 2.58 6.21 -19.31
N PRO A 59 3.01 6.44 -20.58
CA PRO A 59 4.40 6.79 -20.92
C PRO A 59 4.85 8.13 -20.33
N GLN A 60 3.91 8.92 -19.81
CA GLN A 60 4.19 10.12 -19.01
C GLN A 60 4.71 9.70 -17.61
N MET A 61 4.74 10.63 -16.66
CA MET A 61 5.23 10.40 -15.28
C MET A 61 4.65 9.15 -14.57
N GLY A 62 3.50 8.61 -15.01
CA GLY A 62 2.86 7.46 -14.37
C GLY A 62 3.70 6.19 -14.28
N PHE A 63 4.48 5.87 -15.32
CA PHE A 63 5.39 4.72 -15.27
C PHE A 63 6.52 4.92 -14.25
N PHE A 64 7.15 6.11 -14.25
CA PHE A 64 8.23 6.43 -13.31
C PHE A 64 7.74 6.54 -11.87
N ASP A 65 6.55 7.10 -11.65
CA ASP A 65 5.90 7.14 -10.33
C ASP A 65 5.61 5.74 -9.80
N THR A 66 5.22 4.83 -10.69
CA THR A 66 4.98 3.43 -10.34
C THR A 66 6.29 2.76 -9.93
N LEU A 67 7.36 2.96 -10.70
CA LEU A 67 8.70 2.45 -10.34
C LEU A 67 9.18 3.02 -9.02
N ALA A 68 9.06 4.34 -8.80
CA ALA A 68 9.49 5.01 -7.58
C ALA A 68 8.81 4.44 -6.32
N LYS A 69 7.50 4.13 -6.41
CA LYS A 69 6.75 3.49 -5.31
C LYS A 69 7.06 2.00 -5.17
N MET A 70 7.37 1.32 -6.27
CA MET A 70 7.69 -0.11 -6.29
C MET A 70 9.05 -0.42 -5.64
N VAL A 71 10.06 0.45 -5.82
CA VAL A 71 11.42 0.26 -5.27
C VAL A 71 11.43 -0.06 -3.76
N PRO A 72 10.84 0.75 -2.87
CA PRO A 72 10.86 0.44 -1.43
C PRO A 72 10.10 -0.84 -1.09
N LEU A 73 8.98 -1.12 -1.77
CA LEU A 73 8.20 -2.36 -1.57
C LEU A 73 9.00 -3.61 -1.97
N LEU A 74 9.75 -3.54 -3.08
CA LEU A 74 10.63 -4.64 -3.50
C LEU A 74 11.76 -4.87 -2.52
N LEU A 75 12.38 -3.82 -1.97
CA LEU A 75 13.42 -3.95 -0.96
C LEU A 75 12.90 -4.67 0.29
N ILE A 76 11.68 -4.33 0.75
CA ILE A 76 11.02 -5.03 1.85
C ILE A 76 10.74 -6.49 1.49
N ALA A 77 10.19 -6.75 0.30
CA ALA A 77 9.91 -8.11 -0.15
C ALA A 77 11.18 -8.98 -0.23
N LEU A 78 12.30 -8.41 -0.68
CA LEU A 78 13.60 -9.09 -0.70
C LEU A 78 14.08 -9.44 0.71
N GLY A 79 13.99 -8.52 1.68
CA GLY A 79 14.32 -8.81 3.08
C GLY A 79 13.41 -9.88 3.69
N LEU A 80 12.10 -9.76 3.48
CA LEU A 80 11.10 -10.73 3.95
C LEU A 80 11.28 -12.12 3.33
N SER A 81 11.80 -12.22 2.11
CA SER A 81 12.06 -13.52 1.47
C SER A 81 13.02 -14.41 2.29
N VAL A 82 13.97 -13.80 3.00
CA VAL A 82 14.89 -14.49 3.91
C VAL A 82 14.18 -14.88 5.20
N VAL A 83 13.36 -14.00 5.75
CA VAL A 83 12.57 -14.22 6.98
C VAL A 83 11.57 -15.38 6.80
N PHE A 84 10.87 -15.41 5.66
CA PHE A 84 9.93 -16.47 5.33
C PHE A 84 10.62 -17.82 5.09
N ARG A 85 11.88 -17.83 4.62
CA ARG A 85 12.67 -19.07 4.55
C ARG A 85 12.92 -19.68 5.94
N MET A 86 13.04 -18.84 6.96
CA MET A 86 13.15 -19.28 8.36
C MET A 86 11.81 -19.67 8.99
N ARG A 87 10.70 -19.60 8.23
CA ARG A 87 9.32 -19.82 8.69
C ARG A 87 8.90 -18.87 9.81
N VAL A 88 9.56 -17.72 9.90
CA VAL A 88 9.18 -16.63 10.80
C VAL A 88 8.19 -15.76 10.05
N TRP A 89 7.04 -15.48 10.68
CA TRP A 89 6.01 -14.64 10.11
C TRP A 89 6.22 -13.19 10.55
N ASN A 90 6.31 -12.25 9.60
CA ASN A 90 6.41 -10.82 9.85
C ASN A 90 5.11 -10.13 9.46
N ILE A 91 4.42 -9.51 10.42
CA ILE A 91 3.20 -8.69 10.21
C ILE A 91 3.54 -7.20 10.17
N GLY A 92 4.67 -6.81 10.78
CA GLY A 92 4.99 -5.41 11.04
C GLY A 92 5.59 -4.67 9.87
N ALA A 93 6.12 -5.35 8.84
CA ALA A 93 6.90 -4.72 7.77
C ALA A 93 6.17 -3.58 7.05
N GLU A 94 4.86 -3.72 6.79
CA GLU A 94 4.05 -2.64 6.22
C GLU A 94 3.97 -1.44 7.18
N GLY A 95 3.74 -1.70 8.47
CA GLY A 95 3.71 -0.67 9.51
C GLY A 95 5.05 0.05 9.65
N GLN A 96 6.17 -0.68 9.58
CA GLN A 96 7.52 -0.11 9.63
C GLN A 96 7.77 0.84 8.46
N LEU A 97 7.38 0.44 7.24
CA LEU A 97 7.45 1.32 6.07
C LEU A 97 6.67 2.64 6.28
N TYR A 98 5.44 2.55 6.79
CA TYR A 98 4.62 3.72 7.04
C TYR A 98 5.18 4.60 8.18
N LEU A 99 5.62 4.00 9.28
CA LEU A 99 6.24 4.71 10.39
C LEU A 99 7.53 5.40 9.95
N GLY A 100 8.39 4.72 9.21
CA GLY A 100 9.61 5.31 8.66
C GLY A 100 9.32 6.49 7.73
N ALA A 101 8.30 6.38 6.86
CA ALA A 101 7.85 7.49 6.01
C ALA A 101 7.31 8.68 6.83
N MET A 102 6.53 8.41 7.89
CA MET A 102 6.02 9.44 8.79
C MET A 102 7.16 10.14 9.56
N LEU A 103 8.09 9.39 10.13
CA LEU A 103 9.24 9.92 10.87
C LEU A 103 10.16 10.74 9.96
N THR A 104 10.40 10.27 8.74
CA THR A 104 11.19 11.00 7.74
C THR A 104 10.51 12.32 7.38
N THR A 105 9.20 12.29 7.11
CA THR A 105 8.43 13.49 6.76
C THR A 105 8.39 14.48 7.91
N TRP A 106 8.19 13.99 9.14
CA TRP A 106 8.23 14.81 10.35
C TRP A 106 9.61 15.44 10.57
N GLY A 107 10.69 14.66 10.44
CA GLY A 107 12.06 15.16 10.55
C GLY A 107 12.37 16.21 9.48
N ALA A 108 11.91 16.01 8.24
CA ALA A 108 12.13 16.95 7.15
C ALA A 108 11.40 18.28 7.39
N LEU A 109 10.14 18.23 7.80
CA LEU A 109 9.30 19.43 7.94
C LEU A 109 9.52 20.21 9.24
N TYR A 110 9.78 19.51 10.34
CA TYR A 110 9.81 20.15 11.67
C TYR A 110 11.19 20.24 12.30
N TRP A 111 12.14 19.39 11.90
CA TRP A 111 13.48 19.36 12.52
C TRP A 111 14.57 19.91 11.61
N LEU A 112 14.55 19.57 10.32
CA LEU A 112 15.63 19.84 9.37
C LEU A 112 15.30 20.88 8.29
N ASN A 113 14.08 21.40 8.26
CA ASN A 113 13.50 22.19 7.15
C ASN A 113 14.44 23.25 6.56
N ASP A 114 15.15 24.00 7.41
CA ASP A 114 16.11 25.04 6.98
C ASP A 114 17.41 25.06 7.80
N SER A 115 17.54 24.16 8.79
CA SER A 115 18.62 24.23 9.79
C SER A 115 19.90 23.54 9.34
N VAL A 116 19.83 22.69 8.31
CA VAL A 116 20.93 21.81 7.91
C VAL A 116 21.09 21.80 6.40
N ASN A 117 22.34 21.79 5.94
CA ASN A 117 22.68 21.65 4.53
C ASN A 117 22.00 20.39 3.94
N PRO A 118 21.35 20.47 2.75
CA PRO A 118 20.69 19.32 2.12
C PRO A 118 21.54 18.05 2.04
N TRP A 119 22.85 18.18 1.81
CA TRP A 119 23.78 17.03 1.74
C TRP A 119 23.89 16.27 3.06
N LEU A 120 23.71 16.94 4.20
CA LEU A 120 23.69 16.34 5.54
C LEU A 120 22.27 15.96 5.98
N ALA A 121 21.26 16.71 5.54
CA ALA A 121 19.87 16.43 5.85
C ALA A 121 19.44 15.06 5.29
N VAL A 122 19.85 14.70 4.07
CA VAL A 122 19.43 13.43 3.43
C VAL A 122 19.90 12.20 4.23
N PRO A 123 21.19 12.04 4.61
CA PRO A 123 21.62 10.93 5.46
C PRO A 123 20.92 10.90 6.83
N LEU A 124 20.72 12.06 7.47
CA LEU A 124 20.03 12.14 8.77
C LEU A 124 18.58 11.67 8.67
N LEU A 125 17.89 12.08 7.61
CA LEU A 125 16.51 11.67 7.32
C LEU A 125 16.42 10.16 7.07
N LEU A 126 17.39 9.55 6.39
CA LEU A 126 17.46 8.09 6.22
C LEU A 126 17.60 7.37 7.56
N ILE A 127 18.42 7.90 8.47
CA ILE A 127 18.58 7.33 9.82
C ILE A 127 17.28 7.45 10.61
N ILE A 128 16.64 8.62 10.59
CA ILE A 128 15.33 8.84 11.23
C ILE A 128 14.28 7.88 10.69
N GLY A 129 14.21 7.73 9.36
CA GLY A 129 13.28 6.81 8.72
C GLY A 129 13.53 5.35 9.07
N SER A 130 14.78 4.94 9.28
CA SER A 130 15.12 3.56 9.67
C SER A 130 14.67 3.15 11.08
N ALA A 131 14.25 4.11 11.90
CA ALA A 131 13.74 3.85 13.25
C ALA A 131 12.27 3.40 13.27
N GLY A 132 11.56 3.53 12.14
CA GLY A 132 10.20 3.01 11.95
C GLY A 132 10.24 1.55 11.50
#